data_AF-A0A432QA20-F1
#
_entry.id   AF-A0A432QA20-F1
#
_cell.length_a   1.000
_cell.length_b   1.000
_cell.length_c   1.000
_cell.angle_alpha   90.00
_cell.angle_beta   90.00
_cell.angle_gamma   90.00
#
_symmetry.space_group_name_H-M   'P 1'
#
loop_
_entity.id
_entity.type
_entity.pdbx_description
1 polymer ?
#
loop_
_entity_poly.entity_id
_entity_poly.type
_entity_poly.pdbx_seq_one_letter_code
_entity_poly.pdbx_strand_id
1 'polypeptide(L)'
;GKTSPMHHDNRGVFTGLDNPFDGMRYHSLVVEEETLPDCLEASAHTDQGELMGLRHKEFMVEGVQFHPESIMTDVGITLLHNFLRPDYPELLRK
;
A
#
# COMPACT_ATOMS: atom_id res chain seq x y z
N GLY A 1 9.18 -14.38 -8.06
CA GLY A 1 8.22 -13.28 -7.86
C GLY A 1 7.93 -12.63 -9.19
N LYS A 2 6.90 -11.79 -9.24
CA LYS A 2 6.46 -11.06 -10.43
C LYS A 2 6.26 -9.60 -10.04
N THR A 3 6.71 -8.70 -10.90
CA THR A 3 6.39 -7.27 -10.78
C THR A 3 4.98 -7.03 -11.31
N SER A 4 4.19 -6.27 -10.57
CA SER A 4 2.83 -5.90 -10.93
C SER A 4 2.63 -4.39 -10.71
N PRO A 5 1.89 -3.72 -11.61
CA PRO A 5 1.46 -2.35 -11.37
C PRO A 5 0.50 -2.30 -10.16
N MET A 6 0.77 -1.38 -9.26
CA MET A 6 0.05 -1.12 -8.02
C MET A 6 -0.67 0.21 -8.11
N HIS A 7 -2.00 0.17 -8.12
CA HIS A 7 -2.83 1.37 -8.03
C HIS A 7 -3.10 1.69 -6.56
N HIS A 8 -3.10 2.96 -6.20
CA HIS A 8 -3.31 3.39 -4.82
C HIS A 8 -4.11 4.70 -4.71
N ASP A 9 -4.53 5.03 -3.50
CA ASP A 9 -5.33 6.22 -3.17
C ASP A 9 -4.51 7.51 -2.97
N ASN A 10 -3.19 7.44 -3.12
CA ASN A 10 -2.21 8.52 -2.89
C ASN A 10 -2.20 9.09 -1.45
N ARG A 11 -2.64 8.29 -0.47
CA ARG A 11 -2.71 8.66 0.96
C ARG A 11 -1.72 7.86 1.79
N GLY A 12 -1.33 8.41 2.94
CA GLY A 12 -0.46 7.74 3.91
C GLY A 12 0.88 7.33 3.31
N VAL A 13 1.22 6.04 3.37
CA VAL A 13 2.50 5.54 2.83
C VAL A 13 2.64 5.83 1.33
N PHE A 14 1.53 5.88 0.59
CA PHE A 14 1.55 6.03 -0.86
C PHE A 14 1.61 7.49 -1.36
N THR A 15 1.69 8.46 -0.46
CA THR A 15 1.66 9.87 -0.86
C THR A 15 2.84 10.25 -1.76
N GLY A 16 2.52 10.84 -2.92
CA GLY A 16 3.48 11.35 -3.88
C GLY A 16 4.17 10.27 -4.72
N LEU A 17 3.69 9.03 -4.67
CA LEU A 17 4.13 7.96 -5.57
C LEU A 17 3.39 8.04 -6.91
N ASP A 18 4.02 7.52 -7.96
CA ASP A 18 3.39 7.31 -9.26
C ASP A 18 2.24 6.30 -9.13
N ASN A 19 1.15 6.55 -9.86
CA ASN A 19 -0.04 5.72 -9.82
C ASN A 19 -0.41 5.24 -11.25
N PRO A 20 -0.14 3.97 -11.59
CA PRO A 20 0.44 2.93 -10.75
C PRO A 20 1.98 3.03 -10.62
N PHE A 21 2.53 2.38 -9.59
CA PHE A 21 3.97 2.08 -9.50
C PHE A 21 4.22 0.56 -9.61
N ASP A 22 5.44 0.17 -9.95
CA ASP A 22 5.84 -1.23 -10.04
C ASP A 22 6.21 -1.82 -8.68
N GLY A 23 5.44 -2.81 -8.21
CA GLY A 23 5.67 -3.53 -6.95
C GLY A 23 6.01 -5.01 -7.15
N MET A 24 7.01 -5.51 -6.43
CA MET A 24 7.43 -6.90 -6.48
C MET A 24 6.54 -7.77 -5.59
N ARG A 25 6.04 -8.86 -6.15
CA ARG A 25 5.18 -9.82 -5.46
C ARG A 25 5.80 -11.21 -5.42
N TYR A 26 5.54 -11.93 -4.35
CA TYR A 26 5.76 -13.38 -4.27
C TYR A 26 4.41 -14.12 -4.10
N HIS A 27 4.44 -15.43 -4.34
CA HIS A 27 3.27 -16.26 -4.14
C HIS A 27 2.90 -16.25 -2.66
N SER A 28 1.74 -15.70 -2.36
CA SER A 28 1.17 -15.54 -1.02
C SER A 28 -0.35 -15.64 -1.10
N LEU A 29 -1.00 -15.88 0.03
CA LEU A 29 -2.44 -15.68 0.15
C LEU A 29 -2.74 -14.19 0.06
N VAL A 30 -3.87 -13.84 -0.56
CA VAL A 30 -4.35 -12.46 -0.66
C VAL A 30 -5.59 -12.34 0.24
N VAL A 31 -5.74 -11.18 0.87
CA VAL A 31 -6.92 -10.85 1.68
C VAL A 31 -8.12 -10.65 0.75
N GLU A 32 -9.25 -11.26 1.09
CA GLU A 32 -10.52 -11.04 0.38
C GLU A 32 -11.16 -9.74 0.86
N GLU A 33 -11.22 -8.74 -0.01
CA GLU A 33 -11.67 -7.37 0.33
C GLU A 33 -13.10 -7.33 0.88
N GLU A 34 -14.00 -8.17 0.36
CA GLU A 34 -15.39 -8.28 0.80
C GLU A 34 -15.52 -8.73 2.27
N THR A 35 -14.45 -9.31 2.83
CA THR A 35 -14.40 -9.80 4.21
C THR A 35 -13.66 -8.88 5.16
N LEU A 36 -13.21 -7.71 4.70
CA LEU A 36 -12.51 -6.76 5.56
C LEU A 36 -13.40 -6.33 6.74
N PRO A 37 -12.88 -6.35 7.97
CA PRO A 37 -13.57 -5.76 9.11
C PRO A 37 -13.83 -4.27 8.88
N ASP A 38 -14.94 -3.74 9.41
CA ASP A 38 -15.32 -2.33 9.26
C ASP A 38 -14.25 -1.33 9.71
N CYS A 39 -13.31 -1.72 10.58
CA CYS A 39 -12.22 -0.87 11.05
C CYS A 39 -11.07 -0.71 10.04
N LEU A 40 -11.03 -1.51 8.96
CA LEU A 40 -10.05 -1.44 7.89
C LEU A 40 -10.67 -0.88 6.61
N GLU A 41 -9.84 -0.24 5.78
CA GLU A 41 -10.18 0.12 4.41
C GLU A 41 -9.06 -0.27 3.44
N ALA A 42 -9.45 -0.61 2.21
CA ALA A 42 -8.51 -0.87 1.13
C ALA A 42 -7.83 0.43 0.69
N SER A 43 -6.54 0.35 0.39
CA SER A 43 -5.72 1.51 0.01
C SER A 43 -4.91 1.33 -1.27
N ALA A 44 -4.70 0.09 -1.73
CA ALA A 44 -4.03 -0.21 -2.98
C ALA A 44 -4.47 -1.55 -3.58
N HIS A 45 -4.42 -1.67 -4.91
CA HIS A 45 -4.84 -2.84 -5.68
C HIS A 45 -3.94 -3.10 -6.89
N THR A 46 -3.95 -4.32 -7.42
CA THR A 46 -3.40 -4.59 -8.77
C THR A 46 -4.42 -4.25 -9.86
N ASP A 47 -3.99 -4.24 -11.13
CA ASP A 47 -4.90 -4.16 -12.30
C ASP A 47 -6.01 -5.21 -12.29
N GLN A 48 -5.80 -6.33 -11.59
CA GLN A 48 -6.74 -7.45 -11.51
C GLN A 48 -7.66 -7.35 -10.28
N GLY A 49 -7.59 -6.25 -9.52
CA GLY A 49 -8.41 -6.02 -8.34
C GLY A 49 -7.93 -6.76 -7.08
N GLU A 50 -6.72 -7.33 -7.08
CA GLU A 50 -6.20 -7.97 -5.88
C GLU A 50 -5.79 -6.91 -4.85
N LEU A 51 -6.20 -7.06 -3.60
CA LEU A 51 -5.88 -6.13 -2.51
C LEU A 51 -4.38 -6.15 -2.20
N MET A 52 -3.73 -5.00 -2.30
CA MET A 52 -2.28 -4.82 -2.13
C MET A 52 -1.89 -3.87 -1.02
N GLY A 53 -2.85 -3.06 -0.54
CA GLY A 53 -2.66 -2.18 0.61
C GLY A 53 -3.95 -2.06 1.40
N LEU A 54 -3.82 -1.96 2.72
CA LEU A 54 -4.93 -1.68 3.63
C LEU A 54 -4.47 -0.74 4.74
N ARG A 55 -5.41 0.00 5.31
CA ARG A 55 -5.16 0.90 6.42
C ARG A 55 -6.27 0.83 7.46
N HIS A 56 -5.93 1.03 8.73
CA HIS A 56 -6.93 1.18 9.79
C HIS A 56 -7.54 2.58 9.73
N LYS A 57 -8.87 2.69 9.90
CA LYS A 57 -9.59 3.96 9.80
C LYS A 57 -9.27 4.93 10.94
N GLU A 58 -9.02 4.39 12.13
CA GLU A 58 -8.74 5.18 13.34
C GLU A 58 -7.25 5.24 13.78
N PHE A 59 -6.47 4.18 13.56
CA PHE A 59 -5.09 4.07 14.02
C PHE A 59 -4.11 4.23 12.86
N MET A 60 -2.89 4.71 13.15
CA MET A 60 -1.81 4.80 12.17
C MET A 60 -1.17 3.43 11.91
N VAL A 61 -1.98 2.51 11.38
CA VAL A 61 -1.59 1.14 11.03
C VAL A 61 -1.89 0.95 9.55
N GLU A 62 -0.85 0.64 8.78
CA GLU A 62 -0.97 0.30 7.36
C GLU A 62 -0.28 -1.03 7.09
N GLY A 63 -0.85 -1.79 6.16
CA GLY A 63 -0.31 -3.03 5.66
C GLY A 63 -0.15 -2.97 4.15
N VAL A 64 0.95 -3.52 3.64
CA VAL A 64 1.19 -3.72 2.21
C VAL A 64 1.46 -5.19 1.95
N GLN A 65 0.93 -5.73 0.85
CA GLN A 65 1.06 -7.15 0.47
C GLN A 65 2.28 -7.40 -0.42
N PHE A 66 2.74 -6.38 -1.15
CA PHE A 66 3.95 -6.45 -1.96
C PHE A 66 5.21 -6.29 -1.09
N HIS A 67 6.38 -6.47 -1.69
CA HIS A 67 7.67 -6.47 -1.01
C HIS A 67 8.40 -5.14 -1.20
N PRO A 68 8.20 -4.12 -0.33
CA PRO A 68 8.86 -2.83 -0.45
C PRO A 68 10.37 -2.91 -0.25
N GLU A 69 10.89 -3.98 0.35
CA GLU A 69 12.32 -4.21 0.53
C GLU A 69 13.02 -4.75 -0.72
N SER A 70 12.25 -5.18 -1.73
CA SER A 70 12.81 -5.77 -2.93
C SER A 70 13.54 -4.72 -3.79
N ILE A 71 14.66 -5.12 -4.40
CA ILE A 71 15.36 -4.33 -5.43
C ILE A 71 14.44 -4.00 -6.61
N MET A 72 13.42 -4.83 -6.86
CA MET A 72 12.45 -4.64 -7.93
C MET A 72 11.26 -3.76 -7.52
N THR A 73 11.37 -3.01 -6.42
CA THR A 73 10.36 -2.05 -5.94
C THR A 73 11.03 -0.74 -5.59
N ASP A 74 11.22 0.10 -6.61
CA ASP A 74 12.02 1.32 -6.52
C ASP A 74 11.48 2.33 -5.49
N VAL A 75 10.17 2.30 -5.24
CA VAL A 75 9.50 3.21 -4.29
C VAL A 75 9.56 2.74 -2.83
N GLY A 76 10.20 1.61 -2.55
CA GLY A 76 10.26 0.99 -1.23
C GLY A 76 10.73 1.91 -0.11
N ILE A 77 11.81 2.64 -0.35
CA ILE A 77 12.36 3.62 0.61
C ILE A 77 11.42 4.82 0.78
N THR A 78 10.75 5.26 -0.28
CA THR A 78 9.80 6.37 -0.21
C THR A 78 8.56 6.01 0.61
N LEU A 79 8.04 4.78 0.49
CA LEU A 79 6.96 4.25 1.33
C LEU A 79 7.33 4.33 2.82
N LEU A 80 8.52 3.82 3.16
CA LEU A 80 9.02 3.84 4.53
C LEU A 80 9.27 5.27 5.04
N HIS A 81 9.84 6.13 4.19
CA HIS A 81 10.04 7.54 4.52
C HIS A 81 8.71 8.22 4.82
N ASN A 82 7.69 8.00 3.98
CA ASN A 82 6.35 8.54 4.21
C ASN A 82 5.83 8.11 5.57
N PHE A 83 5.88 6.82 5.90
CA PHE A 83 5.44 6.30 7.21
C PHE A 83 6.11 6.97 8.41
N LEU A 84 7.40 7.31 8.30
CA LEU A 84 8.19 7.88 9.40
C LEU A 84 8.08 9.41 9.52
N ARG A 85 7.30 10.07 8.64
CA ARG A 85 7.18 11.52 8.64
C ARG A 85 6.49 12.04 9.90
N PRO A 86 6.96 13.16 10.49
CA PRO A 86 6.28 13.79 11.62
C PRO A 86 4.85 14.25 11.31
N ASP A 87 4.57 14.60 10.05
CA ASP A 87 3.27 15.02 9.54
C ASP A 87 2.43 13.87 8.99
N TYR A 88 2.74 12.61 9.32
CA TYR A 88 2.01 11.43 8.81
C TYR A 88 0.49 11.50 8.95
N PRO A 89 -0.09 11.97 10.08
CA PRO A 89 -1.54 12.11 10.20
C PRO A 89 -2.19 13.00 9.14
N GLU A 90 -1.45 13.96 8.57
CA GLU A 90 -1.94 14.82 7.51
C GLU A 90 -1.96 14.12 6.16
N LEU A 91 -1.04 13.16 5.94
CA LEU A 91 -0.98 12.36 4.71
C LEU A 91 -2.16 11.40 4.58
N LEU A 92 -2.76 11.01 5.70
CA LEU A 92 -3.97 10.18 5.73
C LEU A 92 -5.25 10.93 5.32
N ARG A 93 -5.24 12.27 5.32
CA ARG A 93 -6.43 13.11 5.08
C ARG A 93 -6.56 13.64 3.66
N LYS A 94 -5.53 13.46 2.83
CA LYS A 94 -5.56 13.84 1.41
C LYS A 94 -6.49 12.94 0.62
#